data_AF-A0A0T9MW32-F1
#
_entry.id   AF-A0A0T9MW32-F1
#
_cell.length_a   1.000
_cell.length_b   1.000
_cell.length_c   1.000
_cell.angle_alpha   90.00
_cell.angle_beta   90.00
_cell.angle_gamma   90.00
#
_symmetry.space_group_name_H-M   'P 1'
#
loop_
_entity.id
_entity.type
_entity.pdbx_description
1 polymer ?
#
loop_
_entity_poly.entity_id
_entity_poly.type
_entity_poly.pdbx_seq_one_letter_code
_entity_poly.pdbx_strand_id
1 'polypeptide(L)' 'MGIGPTLLCHIKNMAYRQGKKLILDIIADNEGARRLYERNGLFEIGRKSFILSAPLLGFRQAVRMQFSSHIPD' A
#
# COMPACT_ATOMS: atom_id res chain seq x y z
N MET A 1 17.11 9.60 -0.71
CA MET A 1 15.73 9.09 -0.85
C MET A 1 15.43 8.91 -2.33
N GLY A 2 14.84 7.78 -2.73
CA GLY A 2 14.38 7.57 -4.12
C GLY A 2 13.04 8.27 -4.41
N ILE A 3 12.63 8.30 -5.68
CA ILE A 3 11.39 8.97 -6.13
C ILE A 3 10.15 8.39 -5.42
N GLY A 4 10.06 7.07 -5.29
CA GLY A 4 8.92 6.38 -4.66
C GLY A 4 8.65 6.84 -3.22
N PRO A 5 9.64 6.75 -2.30
CA PRO A 5 9.50 7.25 -0.94
C PRO A 5 9.14 8.74 -0.84
N THR A 6 9.71 9.59 -1.70
CA THR A 6 9.41 11.03 -1.73
C THR A 6 7.95 11.27 -2.12
N LEU A 7 7.47 10.60 -3.17
CA LEU A 7 6.07 10.70 -3.61
C LEU A 7 5.11 10.15 -2.55
N LEU A 8 5.45 9.02 -1.93
CA LEU A 8 4.65 8.45 -0.85
C LEU A 8 4.53 9.41 0.34
N CYS A 9 5.63 10.06 0.74
CA CYS A 9 5.61 11.08 1.79
C CYS A 9 4.67 12.24 1.43
N HIS A 10 4.74 12.73 0.18
CA HIS A 10 3.86 13.79 -0.30
C HIS A 10 2.38 13.38 -0.25
N ILE A 11 2.04 12.18 -0.72
CA ILE A 11 0.67 11.64 -0.69
C ILE A 11 0.17 11.49 0.75
N LYS A 12 0.99 10.98 1.66
CA LYS A 12 0.66 10.86 3.09
C LYS A 12 0.30 12.21 3.70
N ASN A 13 1.12 13.23 3.45
CA ASN A 13 0.90 14.58 3.95
C ASN A 13 -0.38 15.20 3.39
N MET A 14 -0.67 14.99 2.09
CA MET A 14 -1.92 15.43 1.49
C MET A 14 -3.14 14.73 2.11
N ALA A 15 -3.11 13.41 2.23
CA ALA A 15 -4.20 12.63 2.82
C ALA A 15 -4.49 13.08 4.26
N TYR A 16 -3.43 13.31 5.05
CA TYR A 16 -3.54 13.84 6.42
C TYR A 16 -4.22 15.21 6.44
N ARG A 17 -3.75 16.17 5.62
CA ARG A 17 -4.33 17.52 5.54
C ARG A 17 -5.79 17.54 5.12
N GLN A 18 -6.23 16.55 4.35
CA GLN A 18 -7.61 16.42 3.87
C GLN A 18 -8.48 15.53 4.77
N GLY A 19 -7.96 14.99 5.88
CA GLY A 19 -8.68 14.06 6.73
C GLY A 19 -9.08 12.76 6.01
N LYS A 20 -8.31 12.33 5.02
CA LYS A 20 -8.59 11.13 4.21
C LYS A 20 -7.76 9.95 4.69
N LYS A 21 -8.35 8.76 4.60
CA LYS A 21 -7.64 7.49 4.80
C LYS A 21 -6.81 7.18 3.55
N LEU A 22 -5.56 6.76 3.74
CA LEU A 22 -4.70 6.28 2.66
C LEU A 22 -4.71 4.75 2.66
N ILE A 23 -5.25 4.18 1.58
CA ILE A 23 -5.35 2.74 1.34
C ILE A 23 -4.79 2.45 -0.05
N LEU A 24 -4.04 1.37 -0.19
CA LEU A 24 -3.54 0.90 -1.48
C LEU A 24 -3.59 -0.62 -1.58
N ASP A 25 -3.71 -1.12 -2.80
CA ASP A 25 -3.65 -2.55 -3.10
C ASP A 25 -2.31 -2.84 -3.80
N ILE A 26 -1.52 -3.78 -3.28
CA ILE A 26 -0.22 -4.20 -3.84
C ILE A 26 -0.37 -5.60 -4.41
N ILE A 27 0.18 -5.87 -5.59
CA ILE A 27 0.31 -7.24 -6.09
C ILE A 27 1.03 -8.09 -5.03
N ALA A 28 0.43 -9.22 -4.63
CA ALA A 28 0.91 -10.01 -3.51
C ALA A 28 2.34 -10.51 -3.70
N ASP A 29 2.71 -10.85 -4.93
CA ASP A 29 4.04 -11.36 -5.27
C ASP A 29 5.11 -10.25 -5.38
N ASN A 30 4.72 -8.98 -5.24
CA ASN A 30 5.64 -7.83 -5.22
C ASN A 30 6.12 -7.52 -3.78
N GLU A 31 6.93 -8.43 -3.25
CA GLU A 31 7.51 -8.33 -1.91
C GLU A 31 8.35 -7.06 -1.71
N GLY A 32 9.02 -6.57 -2.77
CA GLY A 32 9.79 -5.33 -2.72
C GLY A 32 8.92 -4.11 -2.44
N ALA A 33 7.80 -3.98 -3.15
CA ALA A 33 6.83 -2.91 -2.91
C ALA A 33 6.20 -3.05 -1.52
N ARG A 34 5.79 -4.27 -1.14
CA ARG A 34 5.23 -4.57 0.20
C ARG A 34 6.14 -4.06 1.31
N ARG A 35 7.41 -4.48 1.32
CA ARG A 35 8.40 -4.06 2.32
C ARG A 35 8.65 -2.55 2.30
N LEU A 36 8.60 -1.91 1.14
CA LEU A 36 8.71 -0.45 1.03
C LEU A 36 7.56 0.23 1.78
N TYR A 37 6.31 -0.20 1.57
CA TYR A 37 5.16 0.41 2.23
C TYR A 37 5.10 0.08 3.74
N GLU A 38 5.47 -1.13 4.14
CA GLU A 38 5.59 -1.52 5.56
C GLU A 38 6.57 -0.62 6.31
N ARG A 39 7.77 -0.39 5.76
CA ARG A 39 8.76 0.55 6.33
C ARG A 39 8.27 1.99 6.41
N ASN A 40 7.23 2.34 5.66
CA ASN A 40 6.63 3.68 5.64
C ASN A 40 5.34 3.77 6.48
N GLY A 41 5.07 2.77 7.34
CA GLY A 41 3.98 2.79 8.31
C GLY A 41 2.63 2.32 7.75
N LEU A 42 2.63 1.60 6.64
CA LEU A 42 1.43 0.91 6.15
C LEU A 42 1.41 -0.53 6.66
N PHE A 43 0.22 -1.04 6.96
CA PHE A 43 0.03 -2.43 7.39
C PHE A 43 -1.08 -3.07 6.57
N GLU A 44 -0.99 -4.40 6.44
CA GLU A 44 -2.00 -5.21 5.77
C GLU A 44 -3.34 -5.14 6.53
N ILE A 45 -4.42 -4.85 5.81
CA ILE A 45 -5.81 -4.86 6.32
C ILE A 45 -6.71 -5.85 5.58
N GLY A 46 -6.16 -6.58 4.59
CA GLY A 46 -6.90 -7.62 3.89
C GLY A 46 -6.21 -8.07 2.60
N ARG A 47 -6.82 -9.05 1.93
CA ARG A 47 -6.35 -9.58 0.64
C ARG A 47 -7.51 -9.68 -0.35
N LYS A 48 -7.22 -9.45 -1.62
CA LYS A 48 -8.14 -9.60 -2.75
C LYS A 48 -7.66 -10.69 -3.68
N SER A 49 -8.56 -11.58 -4.07
CA SER A 49 -8.30 -12.65 -5.04
C SER A 49 -8.81 -12.24 -6.42
N PHE A 50 -7.99 -12.47 -7.45
CA PHE A 50 -8.25 -12.16 -8.85
C PHE A 50 -8.11 -13.40 -9.76
N ILE A 51 -8.36 -14.59 -9.22
CA ILE A 51 -8.10 -15.87 -9.92
C ILE A 51 -8.74 -15.91 -11.32
N LEU A 52 -9.98 -15.42 -11.47
CA LEU A 52 -10.70 -15.43 -12.76
C LEU A 52 -10.13 -14.46 -13.79
N SER A 53 -9.52 -13.35 -13.36
CA SER A 53 -8.95 -12.32 -14.23
C SER A 53 -7.42 -12.38 -14.33
N ALA A 54 -6.78 -13.36 -13.68
CA ALA A 54 -5.34 -13.55 -13.67
C ALA A 54 -4.70 -13.66 -15.08
N PRO A 55 -5.32 -14.31 -16.08
CA PRO A 55 -4.75 -14.36 -17.44
C PRO A 55 -4.60 -12.98 -18.10
N LEU A 56 -5.45 -12.01 -17.72
CA LEU A 56 -5.41 -10.65 -18.26
C LEU A 56 -4.53 -9.71 -17.43
N LEU A 57 -4.55 -9.88 -16.10
CA LEU A 57 -3.86 -8.98 -15.16
C LEU A 57 -2.40 -9.36 -14.89
N GLY A 58 -2.01 -10.62 -15.13
CA GLY A 58 -0.66 -11.11 -14.84
C GLY A 58 -0.37 -11.32 -13.34
N PHE A 59 -1.36 -11.17 -12.46
CA PHE A 59 -1.26 -11.45 -11.03
C PHE A 59 -2.56 -12.06 -10.49
N ARG A 60 -2.46 -12.82 -9.40
CA ARG A 60 -3.59 -13.58 -8.83
C ARG A 60 -4.15 -12.99 -7.55
N GLN A 61 -3.37 -12.19 -6.84
CA GLN A 61 -3.75 -11.65 -5.53
C GLN A 61 -3.20 -10.25 -5.37
N ALA A 62 -3.92 -9.41 -4.63
CA ALA A 62 -3.38 -8.18 -4.07
C ALA A 62 -3.55 -8.14 -2.55
N VAL A 63 -2.55 -7.61 -1.87
CA VAL A 63 -2.57 -7.27 -0.45
C VAL A 63 -3.05 -5.83 -0.32
N ARG A 64 -4.13 -5.64 0.42
CA ARG A 64 -4.65 -4.32 0.76
C ARG A 64 -3.93 -3.82 2.00
N MET A 65 -3.31 -2.65 1.89
CA MET A 65 -2.60 -2.00 2.98
C MET A 65 -3.19 -0.63 3.29
N GLN A 66 -3.18 -0.26 4.56
CA GLN A 66 -3.64 1.04 5.04
C GLN A 66 -2.52 1.74 5.82
N PHE A 67 -2.41 3.05 5.64
CA PHE A 67 -1.61 3.89 6.53
C PHE A 67 -2.39 4.18 7.81
N SER A 68 -1.76 3.95 8.96
CA SER A 68 -2.21 4.47 10.25
C SER A 68 -1.11 5.38 10.76
N SER A 69 -1.50 6.57 11.22
CA SER A 69 -0.66 7.43 12.04
C SER A 69 -0.55 6.87 13.46
N HIS A 70 -0.32 5.55 13.61
CA HIS A 70 -0.13 4.96 14.92
C HIS A 70 1.16 5.57 15.48
N ILE A 71 0.99 6.56 16.35
CA ILE A 71 1.99 6.88 17.36
C ILE A 71 1.94 5.66 18.27
N PRO A 72 3.03 4.87 18.40
CA PRO A 72 3.06 3.84 19.42
C PRO A 72 2.90 4.54 20.77
N ASP A 73 1.94 4.07 21.59
CA ASP A 73 1.80 4.48 22.98
C ASP A 73 3.05 4.12 23.79
#